data_AF-A0A1V5VES3-F1
#
_entry.id   AF-A0A1V5VES3-F1
#
_cell.length_a   1.000
_cell.length_b   1.000
_cell.length_c   1.000
_cell.angle_alpha   90.00
_cell.angle_beta   90.00
_cell.angle_gamma   90.00
#
_symmetry.space_group_name_H-M   'P 1'
#
loop_
_entity.id
_entity.type
_entity.pdbx_description
1 polymer ?
#
loop_
_entity_poly.entity_id
_entity_poly.type
_entity_poly.pdbx_seq_one_letter_code
_entity_poly.pdbx_strand_id
1 'polypeptide(L)'
;MMSKINRHFNGYWERGSWDFCWRIGMESLVVSLPVAVVLALIFGPGKRTSLDMSLSLAFFLMIIIAPPIETLIFQAFPIFIVRSLKGILRIQIIASAVLFSLAHFSEGITTGISAGLIGGLYFGFAYARWRAVSSWRAFWVTTVCHIIHNGIAFIFLAAAGALS
;
A
#
# COMPACT_ATOMS: atom_id res chain seq x y z
N MET A 1 10.39 18.31 21.64
CA MET A 1 9.74 17.03 21.99
C MET A 1 9.28 16.34 20.71
N MET A 2 9.77 15.14 20.38
CA MET A 2 9.30 14.42 19.19
C MET A 2 7.89 13.86 19.42
N SER A 3 6.99 14.05 18.45
CA SER A 3 5.63 13.50 18.51
C SER A 3 5.66 11.97 18.55
N LYS A 4 4.61 11.35 19.12
CA LYS A 4 4.45 9.89 19.15
C LYS A 4 4.52 9.27 17.74
N ILE A 5 3.95 9.96 16.74
CA ILE A 5 3.99 9.57 15.33
C ILE A 5 5.43 9.56 14.80
N ASN A 6 6.21 10.61 15.05
CA ASN A 6 7.61 10.63 14.61
C ASN A 6 8.42 9.52 15.26
N ARG A 7 8.17 9.22 16.54
CA ARG A 7 8.84 8.11 17.24
C ARG A 7 8.48 6.75 16.62
N HIS A 8 7.21 6.54 16.29
CA HIS A 8 6.74 5.33 15.61
C HIS A 8 7.48 5.10 14.29
N PHE A 9 7.43 6.10 13.39
CA PHE A 9 8.06 5.99 12.08
C PHE A 9 9.59 5.92 12.15
N ASN A 10 10.20 6.53 13.17
CA ASN A 10 11.63 6.44 13.38
C ASN A 10 12.10 5.10 13.93
N GLY A 11 11.29 4.43 14.76
CA GLY A 11 11.59 3.09 15.25
C GLY A 11 11.73 2.06 14.13
N TYR A 12 11.18 2.34 12.94
CA TYR A 12 11.42 1.47 11.79
C TYR A 12 12.88 1.49 11.34
N TRP A 13 13.66 2.58 11.52
CA TRP A 13 15.05 2.71 11.01
C TRP A 13 15.98 1.61 11.50
N GLU A 14 15.70 1.04 12.65
CA GLU A 14 16.51 0.01 13.29
C GLU A 14 16.05 -1.42 12.95
N ARG A 15 14.92 -1.57 12.25
CA ARG A 15 14.32 -2.88 11.96
C ARG A 15 14.94 -3.55 10.74
N GLY A 16 15.11 -4.87 10.83
CA GLY A 16 15.44 -5.73 9.69
C GLY A 16 14.33 -5.73 8.64
N SER A 17 14.65 -6.08 7.39
CA SER A 17 13.70 -5.99 6.27
C SER A 17 12.46 -6.86 6.44
N TRP A 18 12.56 -8.04 7.04
CA TRP A 18 11.39 -8.92 7.23
C TRP A 18 10.42 -8.37 8.28
N ASP A 19 10.91 -8.01 9.47
CA ASP A 19 10.09 -7.37 10.52
C ASP A 19 9.48 -6.04 10.03
N PHE A 20 10.23 -5.29 9.22
CA PHE A 20 9.71 -4.11 8.54
C PHE A 20 8.53 -4.45 7.62
N CYS A 21 8.69 -5.43 6.71
CA CYS A 21 7.65 -5.83 5.78
C CYS A 21 6.37 -6.27 6.49
N TRP A 22 6.52 -7.14 7.49
CA TRP A 22 5.39 -7.66 8.27
C TRP A 22 4.60 -6.54 8.93
N ARG A 23 5.31 -5.62 9.61
CA ARG A 23 4.66 -4.51 10.31
C ARG A 23 4.00 -3.52 9.38
N ILE A 24 4.67 -3.10 8.31
CA ILE A 24 4.08 -2.15 7.36
C ILE A 24 2.88 -2.76 6.62
N GLY A 25 3.00 -4.01 6.18
CA GLY A 25 1.89 -4.74 5.56
C GLY A 25 0.69 -4.87 6.51
N MET A 26 0.92 -5.32 7.74
CA MET A 26 -0.13 -5.45 8.76
C MET A 26 -0.74 -4.11 9.17
N GLU A 27 0.08 -3.10 9.49
CA GLU A 27 -0.41 -1.79 9.93
C GLU A 27 -1.22 -1.11 8.83
N SER A 28 -0.77 -1.18 7.58
CA SER A 28 -1.53 -0.62 6.46
C SER A 28 -2.92 -1.23 6.35
N LEU A 29 -3.07 -2.54 6.58
CA LEU A 29 -4.36 -3.23 6.59
C LEU A 29 -5.21 -2.89 7.82
N VAL A 30 -4.60 -2.91 9.01
CA VAL A 30 -5.28 -2.60 10.28
C VAL A 30 -5.81 -1.16 10.27
N VAL A 31 -5.14 -0.23 9.60
CA VAL A 31 -5.61 1.14 9.45
C VAL A 31 -6.61 1.27 8.29
N SER A 32 -6.41 0.56 7.18
CA SER A 32 -7.32 0.65 6.03
C SER A 32 -8.70 0.05 6.32
N LEU A 33 -8.80 -1.04 7.09
CA LEU A 33 -10.06 -1.75 7.36
C LEU A 33 -11.08 -0.88 8.13
N PRO A 34 -10.78 -0.27 9.29
CA PRO A 34 -11.72 0.61 9.97
C PRO A 34 -12.13 1.80 9.11
N VAL A 35 -11.20 2.37 8.34
CA VAL A 35 -11.51 3.47 7.42
C VAL A 35 -12.45 3.00 6.31
N ALA A 36 -12.21 1.81 5.74
CA ALA A 36 -13.09 1.22 4.74
C ALA A 36 -14.49 0.98 5.30
N VAL A 37 -14.62 0.48 6.54
CA VAL A 37 -15.91 0.28 7.21
C VAL A 37 -16.65 1.60 7.38
N VAL A 38 -16.01 2.62 7.95
CA VAL A 38 -16.63 3.95 8.15
C VAL A 38 -17.05 4.56 6.81
N LEU A 39 -16.19 4.51 5.80
CA LEU A 39 -16.52 5.04 4.47
C LEU A 39 -17.64 4.24 3.80
N ALA A 40 -17.68 2.93 3.96
CA ALA A 40 -18.74 2.09 3.42
C ALA A 40 -20.11 2.40 4.05
N LEU A 41 -20.14 2.76 5.34
CA LEU A 41 -21.38 3.18 6.01
C LEU A 41 -21.90 4.55 5.53
N ILE A 42 -21.01 5.43 5.05
CA ILE A 42 -21.37 6.79 4.62
C ILE A 42 -21.65 6.85 3.12
N PHE A 43 -20.79 6.24 2.31
CA PHE A 43 -20.77 6.37 0.85
C PHE A 43 -21.13 5.06 0.11
N GLY A 44 -21.36 3.96 0.85
CA GLY A 44 -21.56 2.64 0.30
C GLY A 44 -20.25 1.88 0.05
N PRO A 45 -20.33 0.55 -0.18
CA PRO A 45 -19.16 -0.26 -0.49
C PRO A 45 -18.51 0.20 -1.79
N GLY A 46 -17.18 0.21 -1.83
CA GLY A 46 -16.43 0.44 -3.08
C GLY A 46 -16.72 -0.67 -4.09
N LYS A 47 -16.66 -0.35 -5.39
CA LYS A 47 -16.72 -1.35 -6.45
C LYS A 47 -15.40 -2.09 -6.46
N ARG A 48 -15.39 -3.39 -6.13
CA ARG A 48 -14.21 -4.22 -6.31
C ARG A 48 -14.42 -5.17 -7.48
N THR A 49 -13.71 -4.91 -8.57
CA THR A 49 -13.64 -5.81 -9.74
C THR A 49 -13.12 -7.20 -9.39
N SER A 50 -12.39 -7.34 -8.27
CA SER A 50 -11.90 -8.63 -7.78
C SER A 50 -12.99 -9.57 -7.28
N LEU A 51 -14.19 -9.07 -6.93
CA LEU A 51 -15.27 -9.89 -6.38
C LEU A 51 -15.92 -10.81 -7.42
N ASP A 52 -15.76 -10.51 -8.71
CA ASP A 52 -16.32 -11.30 -9.81
C ASP A 52 -15.27 -12.23 -10.45
N MET A 53 -14.07 -12.33 -9.86
CA MET A 53 -12.98 -13.15 -10.38
C MET A 53 -12.97 -14.54 -9.75
N SER A 54 -12.47 -15.53 -10.50
CA SER A 54 -12.14 -16.82 -9.92
C SER A 54 -11.06 -16.69 -8.85
N LEU A 55 -11.10 -17.55 -7.84
CA LEU A 55 -10.12 -17.58 -6.76
C LEU A 55 -8.67 -17.59 -7.28
N SER A 56 -8.41 -18.38 -8.32
CA SER A 56 -7.08 -18.48 -8.95
C SER A 56 -6.67 -17.19 -9.64
N LEU A 57 -7.55 -16.57 -10.42
CA LEU A 57 -7.26 -15.32 -11.11
C LEU A 57 -7.01 -14.19 -10.10
N ALA A 58 -7.84 -14.09 -9.06
CA ALA A 58 -7.67 -13.13 -7.97
C ALA A 58 -6.33 -13.32 -7.26
N PHE A 59 -5.93 -14.57 -6.97
CA PHE A 59 -4.61 -14.87 -6.37
C PHE A 59 -3.47 -14.36 -7.25
N PHE A 60 -3.45 -14.73 -8.54
CA PHE A 60 -2.38 -14.31 -9.45
C PHE A 60 -2.31 -12.79 -9.59
N LEU A 61 -3.44 -12.12 -9.77
CA LEU A 61 -3.46 -10.67 -9.92
C LEU A 61 -3.08 -9.96 -8.63
N MET A 62 -3.74 -10.25 -7.51
CA MET A 62 -3.58 -9.49 -6.27
C MET A 62 -2.24 -9.72 -5.57
N ILE A 63 -1.63 -10.90 -5.74
CA ILE A 63 -0.46 -11.33 -4.98
C ILE A 63 0.79 -11.38 -5.87
N ILE A 64 0.68 -11.82 -7.11
CA ILE A 64 1.87 -12.05 -7.95
C ILE A 64 2.11 -10.89 -8.92
N ILE A 65 1.07 -10.40 -9.59
CA ILE A 65 1.21 -9.46 -10.73
C ILE A 65 1.07 -8.00 -10.31
N ALA A 66 0.02 -7.66 -9.56
CA ALA A 66 -0.25 -6.26 -9.20
C ALA A 66 0.83 -5.68 -8.27
N PRO A 67 1.28 -6.33 -7.18
CA PRO A 67 2.23 -5.73 -6.25
C PRO A 67 3.54 -5.24 -6.88
N PRO A 68 4.23 -6.02 -7.74
CA PRO A 68 5.43 -5.55 -8.44
C PRO A 68 5.14 -4.39 -9.41
N ILE A 69 4.06 -4.48 -10.19
CA ILE A 69 3.72 -3.48 -11.20
C ILE A 69 3.35 -2.15 -10.52
N GLU A 70 2.49 -2.21 -9.51
CA GLU A 70 2.08 -1.06 -8.71
C GLU A 70 3.28 -0.40 -8.05
N THR A 71 4.18 -1.19 -7.46
CA THR A 71 5.40 -0.66 -6.83
C THR A 71 6.25 0.11 -7.82
N LEU A 72 6.37 -0.34 -9.08
CA LEU A 72 7.10 0.40 -10.11
C LEU A 72 6.40 1.70 -10.48
N ILE A 73 5.10 1.64 -10.78
CA ILE A 73 4.35 2.76 -11.34
C ILE A 73 4.06 3.83 -10.29
N PHE A 74 3.66 3.44 -9.09
CA PHE A 74 3.08 4.35 -8.10
C PHE A 74 3.99 4.65 -6.93
N GLN A 75 5.05 3.86 -6.70
CA GLN A 75 6.06 4.17 -5.70
C GLN A 75 7.37 4.57 -6.37
N ALA A 76 7.97 3.69 -7.18
CA ALA A 76 9.29 3.92 -7.75
C ALA A 76 9.34 5.15 -8.66
N PHE A 77 8.43 5.25 -9.63
CA PHE A 77 8.41 6.32 -10.61
C PHE A 77 8.18 7.73 -10.00
N PRO A 78 7.12 7.99 -9.20
CA PRO A 78 6.95 9.32 -8.60
C PRO A 78 8.07 9.66 -7.63
N ILE A 79 8.57 8.70 -6.85
CA ILE A 79 9.68 8.96 -5.92
C ILE A 79 10.96 9.25 -6.69
N PHE A 80 11.21 8.58 -7.82
CA PHE A 80 12.32 8.90 -8.71
C PHE A 80 12.24 10.35 -9.20
N ILE A 81 11.09 10.80 -9.72
CA ILE A 81 10.89 12.18 -10.18
C ILE A 81 11.18 13.17 -9.05
N VAL A 82 10.56 12.98 -7.88
CA VAL A 82 10.71 13.90 -6.75
C VAL A 82 12.17 13.97 -6.29
N ARG A 83 12.89 12.84 -6.26
CA ARG A 83 14.32 12.80 -5.89
C ARG A 83 15.20 13.47 -6.92
N SER A 84 14.91 13.33 -8.21
CA SER A 84 15.61 14.04 -9.29
C SER A 84 15.47 15.56 -9.16
N LEU A 85 14.37 16.01 -8.57
CA LEU A 85 14.11 17.42 -8.20
C LEU A 85 14.63 17.80 -6.79
N LYS A 86 15.45 16.94 -6.15
CA LYS A 86 15.98 17.12 -4.79
C LYS A 86 14.90 17.28 -3.71
N GLY A 87 13.71 16.73 -3.92
CA GLY A 87 12.59 16.81 -2.99
C GLY A 87 12.81 15.99 -1.71
N ILE A 88 12.29 16.51 -0.59
CA ILE A 88 12.40 15.87 0.73
C ILE A 88 11.53 14.60 0.85
N LEU A 89 11.83 13.76 1.84
CA LEU A 89 11.14 12.48 2.09
C LEU A 89 9.61 12.61 2.12
N ARG A 90 9.07 13.66 2.76
CA ARG A 90 7.62 13.86 2.85
C ARG A 90 6.96 14.04 1.48
N ILE A 91 7.60 14.80 0.59
CA ILE A 91 7.08 15.04 -0.76
C ILE A 91 7.15 13.76 -1.59
N GLN A 92 8.20 12.95 -1.43
CA GLN A 92 8.31 11.64 -2.08
C GLN A 92 7.12 10.74 -1.73
N ILE A 93 6.80 10.64 -0.43
CA ILE A 93 5.69 9.83 0.09
C ILE A 93 4.34 10.38 -0.40
N ILE A 94 4.12 11.70 -0.29
CA ILE A 94 2.86 12.33 -0.70
C ILE A 94 2.62 12.14 -2.20
N ALA A 95 3.63 12.38 -3.04
CA ALA A 95 3.49 12.22 -4.49
C ALA A 95 3.13 10.78 -4.88
N SER A 96 3.80 9.79 -4.25
CA SER A 96 3.48 8.38 -4.43
C SER A 96 2.05 8.06 -3.99
N ALA A 97 1.65 8.47 -2.79
CA ALA A 97 0.32 8.20 -2.25
C ALA A 97 -0.80 8.85 -3.07
N VAL A 98 -0.58 10.06 -3.58
CA VAL A 98 -1.54 10.75 -4.46
C VAL A 98 -1.74 9.96 -5.75
N LEU A 99 -0.66 9.58 -6.46
CA LEU A 99 -0.80 8.82 -7.70
C LEU A 99 -1.45 7.45 -7.48
N PHE A 100 -1.05 6.75 -6.41
CA PHE A 100 -1.65 5.46 -6.06
C PHE A 100 -3.15 5.60 -5.75
N SER A 101 -3.52 6.62 -4.98
CA SER A 101 -4.92 6.91 -4.65
C SER A 101 -5.76 7.28 -5.88
N LEU A 102 -5.22 8.09 -6.80
CA LEU A 102 -5.88 8.45 -8.05
C LEU A 102 -6.23 7.22 -8.90
N ALA A 103 -5.32 6.24 -9.00
CA ALA A 103 -5.61 5.00 -9.72
C ALA A 103 -6.78 4.21 -9.09
N HIS A 104 -6.89 4.23 -7.76
CA HIS A 104 -7.90 3.48 -7.01
C HIS A 104 -9.25 4.20 -6.87
N PHE A 105 -9.36 5.49 -7.19
CA PHE A 105 -10.65 6.18 -7.20
C PHE A 105 -11.59 5.68 -8.32
N SER A 106 -11.05 5.03 -9.35
CA SER A 106 -11.85 4.36 -10.39
C SER A 106 -12.72 3.22 -9.82
N GLU A 107 -12.30 2.65 -8.68
CA GLU A 107 -13.03 1.62 -7.90
C GLU A 107 -13.99 2.23 -6.86
N GLY A 108 -14.13 3.56 -6.85
CA GLY A 108 -15.00 4.30 -5.95
C GLY A 108 -14.27 4.96 -4.78
N ILE A 109 -14.97 5.89 -4.11
CA ILE A 109 -14.38 6.73 -3.05
C ILE A 109 -13.86 5.92 -1.86
N THR A 110 -14.61 4.89 -1.45
CA THR A 110 -14.24 3.98 -0.36
C THR A 110 -12.91 3.30 -0.64
N THR A 111 -12.72 2.74 -1.84
CA THR A 111 -11.46 2.09 -2.24
C THR A 111 -10.33 3.09 -2.44
N GLY A 112 -10.60 4.22 -3.11
CA GLY A 112 -9.60 5.26 -3.37
C GLY A 112 -8.99 5.87 -2.11
N ILE A 113 -9.77 5.99 -1.02
CA ILE A 113 -9.26 6.45 0.27
C ILE A 113 -8.66 5.29 1.08
N SER A 114 -9.38 4.19 1.28
CA SER A 114 -8.93 3.14 2.19
C SER A 114 -7.75 2.33 1.65
N ALA A 115 -7.81 1.85 0.41
CA ALA A 115 -6.70 1.13 -0.21
C ALA A 115 -5.70 2.10 -0.85
N GLY A 116 -6.21 3.07 -1.62
CA GLY A 116 -5.41 4.01 -2.37
C GLY A 116 -4.62 4.99 -1.49
N LEU A 117 -5.29 5.83 -0.70
CA LEU A 117 -4.59 6.84 0.09
C LEU A 117 -3.81 6.23 1.26
N ILE A 118 -4.45 5.40 2.08
CA ILE A 118 -3.78 4.82 3.26
C ILE A 118 -2.69 3.84 2.83
N GLY A 119 -3.01 2.87 1.96
CA GLY A 119 -2.01 1.97 1.39
C GLY A 119 -0.87 2.74 0.73
N GLY A 120 -1.20 3.73 -0.10
CA GLY A 120 -0.21 4.59 -0.77
C GLY A 120 0.73 5.31 0.18
N LEU A 121 0.27 5.77 1.35
CA LEU A 121 1.13 6.37 2.37
C LEU A 121 2.12 5.36 2.97
N TYR A 122 1.65 4.16 3.31
CA TYR A 122 2.49 3.10 3.88
C TYR A 122 3.52 2.59 2.86
N PHE A 123 3.09 2.35 1.63
CA PHE A 123 3.94 1.82 0.57
C PHE A 123 4.91 2.88 0.02
N GLY A 124 4.45 4.13 -0.09
CA GLY A 124 5.31 5.28 -0.39
C GLY A 124 6.38 5.47 0.69
N PHE A 125 6.03 5.33 1.97
CA PHE A 125 7.00 5.34 3.07
C PHE A 125 8.00 4.19 2.97
N ALA A 126 7.53 2.95 2.75
CA ALA A 126 8.37 1.79 2.59
C ALA A 126 9.41 1.98 1.48
N TYR A 127 8.95 2.41 0.30
CA TYR A 127 9.83 2.62 -0.83
C TYR A 127 10.81 3.75 -0.56
N ALA A 128 10.33 4.94 -0.16
CA ALA A 128 11.17 6.12 0.00
C ALA A 128 12.28 5.91 1.05
N ARG A 129 11.97 5.19 2.12
CA ARG A 129 12.92 4.78 3.15
C ARG A 129 14.01 3.86 2.58
N TRP A 130 13.62 2.72 2.00
CA TRP A 130 14.58 1.73 1.52
C TRP A 130 15.34 2.21 0.28
N ARG A 131 14.81 3.21 -0.43
CA ARG A 131 15.47 3.83 -1.58
C ARG A 131 16.75 4.54 -1.20
N ALA A 132 16.88 5.01 0.05
CA ALA A 132 18.12 5.57 0.60
C ALA A 132 19.23 4.52 0.71
N VAL A 133 18.89 3.22 0.76
CA VAL A 133 19.84 2.11 0.80
C VAL A 133 20.10 1.56 -0.61
N SER A 134 19.05 1.22 -1.36
CA SER A 134 19.15 0.68 -2.73
C SER A 134 17.80 0.74 -3.45
N SER A 135 17.80 1.00 -4.76
CA SER A 135 16.59 0.91 -5.60
C SER A 135 16.02 -0.51 -5.62
N TRP A 136 16.88 -1.51 -5.76
CA TRP A 136 16.47 -2.92 -5.80
C TRP A 136 15.84 -3.36 -4.48
N ARG A 137 16.45 -2.96 -3.36
CA ARG A 137 15.92 -3.28 -2.03
C ARG A 137 14.60 -2.55 -1.77
N ALA A 138 14.49 -1.28 -2.18
CA ALA A 138 13.26 -0.51 -2.05
C ALA A 138 12.09 -1.15 -2.79
N PHE A 139 12.35 -1.58 -4.02
CA PHE A 139 11.38 -2.28 -4.84
C PHE A 139 10.88 -3.54 -4.13
N TRP A 140 11.75 -4.51 -3.84
CA TRP A 140 11.30 -5.78 -3.28
C TRP A 140 10.72 -5.67 -1.87
N VAL A 141 11.26 -4.80 -1.01
CA VAL A 141 10.66 -4.60 0.32
C VAL A 141 9.24 -4.05 0.18
N THR A 142 9.02 -3.08 -0.70
CA THR A 142 7.69 -2.49 -0.91
C THR A 142 6.73 -3.48 -1.54
N THR A 143 7.18 -4.22 -2.56
CA THR A 143 6.41 -5.30 -3.18
C THR A 143 6.00 -6.35 -2.14
N VAL A 144 6.89 -6.74 -1.24
CA VAL A 144 6.55 -7.69 -0.16
C VAL A 144 5.55 -7.07 0.84
N CYS A 145 5.65 -5.78 1.14
CA CYS A 145 4.63 -5.08 1.96
C CYS A 145 3.24 -5.13 1.29
N HIS A 146 3.16 -4.87 -0.03
CA HIS A 146 1.92 -5.00 -0.81
C HIS A 146 1.42 -6.45 -0.78
N ILE A 147 2.29 -7.43 -0.99
CA ILE A 147 1.93 -8.86 -0.97
C ILE A 147 1.33 -9.26 0.39
N ILE A 148 1.91 -8.79 1.50
CA ILE A 148 1.37 -9.07 2.83
C ILE A 148 0.00 -8.42 3.00
N HIS A 149 -0.15 -7.14 2.65
CA HIS A 149 -1.43 -6.42 2.71
C HIS A 149 -2.50 -7.13 1.87
N ASN A 150 -2.21 -7.36 0.59
CA ASN A 150 -3.14 -7.95 -0.37
C ASN A 150 -3.41 -9.41 -0.05
N GLY A 151 -2.41 -10.17 0.40
CA GLY A 151 -2.54 -11.58 0.77
C GLY A 151 -3.50 -11.78 1.93
N ILE A 152 -3.42 -10.94 2.96
CA ILE A 152 -4.36 -11.02 4.09
C ILE A 152 -5.76 -10.57 3.64
N ALA A 153 -5.87 -9.51 2.84
CA ALA A 153 -7.15 -9.09 2.28
C ALA A 153 -7.78 -10.18 1.40
N PHE A 154 -6.98 -10.86 0.58
CA PHE A 154 -7.38 -11.99 -0.24
C PHE A 154 -7.89 -13.16 0.61
N ILE A 155 -7.18 -13.52 1.69
CA ILE A 155 -7.63 -14.57 2.62
C ILE A 155 -9.01 -14.22 3.20
N PHE A 156 -9.25 -12.96 3.61
CA PHE A 156 -10.56 -12.56 4.10
C PHE A 156 -11.65 -12.66 3.04
N LEU A 157 -11.37 -12.23 1.80
CA LEU A 157 -12.34 -12.32 0.69
C LEU A 157 -12.66 -13.77 0.34
N ALA A 158 -11.64 -14.63 0.26
CA ALA A 158 -11.81 -16.06 0.00
C ALA A 158 -12.61 -16.75 1.11
N ALA A 159 -12.27 -16.47 2.37
CA ALA A 159 -12.99 -17.02 3.53
C ALA A 159 -14.45 -16.56 3.62
N ALA A 160 -14.75 -15.35 3.11
CA ALA A 160 -16.11 -14.82 3.04
C ALA A 160 -16.93 -15.38 1.86
N GLY A 161 -16.35 -16.26 1.02
CA GLY A 161 -17.02 -16.75 -0.20
C GLY A 161 -17.20 -15.66 -1.25
N ALA A 162 -16.43 -14.58 -1.17
CA ALA A 162 -16.53 -13.42 -2.06
C ALA A 162 -15.74 -13.57 -3.37
N LEU A 163 -15.11 -14.74 -3.57
CA LEU A 163 -14.38 -15.14 -4.77
C LEU A 163 -14.95 -16.50 -5.20
N SER A 164 -15.19 -16.67 -6.51
CA SER A 164 -15.81 -17.89 -7.07
C SER A 164 -14.81 -19.00 -7.41
#